data_AF-A0A5E4DE82-F1
#
_entry.id   AF-A0A5E4DE82-F1
#
_cell.length_a   1.000
_cell.length_b   1.000
_cell.length_c   1.000
_cell.angle_alpha   90.00
_cell.angle_beta   90.00
_cell.angle_gamma   90.00
#
_symmetry.space_group_name_H-M   'P 1'
#
loop_
_entity.id
_entity.type
_entity.pdbx_description
1 polymer ?
#
loop_
_entity_poly.entity_id
_entity_poly.type
_entity_poly.pdbx_seq_one_letter_code
_entity_poly.pdbx_strand_id
1 'polypeptide(L)' 'MAIRSKIADGTVKREDIFCTSKLWCTFHRQELVQSSLERSLKKLHFDYVDLYLIHYPFSMK' A
#
# COMPACT_ATOMS: atom_id res chain seq x y z
N MET A 1 -10.71 -0.04 -6.84
CA MET A 1 -12.04 -0.56 -7.27
C MET A 1 -11.94 -1.63 -8.34
N ALA A 2 -10.99 -1.57 -9.30
CA ALA A 2 -10.81 -2.62 -10.32
C ALA A 2 -10.28 -3.96 -9.77
N ILE A 3 -9.14 -3.95 -9.04
CA ILE A 3 -8.51 -5.19 -8.52
C ILE A 3 -9.47 -5.95 -7.60
N ARG A 4 -10.13 -5.27 -6.66
CA ARG A 4 -11.11 -5.90 -5.76
C ARG A 4 -12.26 -6.56 -6.52
N SER A 5 -12.73 -5.96 -7.63
CA SER A 5 -13.78 -6.57 -8.44
C SER A 5 -13.33 -7.91 -9.01
N LYS A 6 -12.06 -8.02 -9.43
CA LYS A 6 -11.48 -9.26 -9.98
C LYS A 6 -11.16 -10.32 -8.94
N ILE A 7 -10.96 -9.89 -7.69
CA ILE A 7 -10.91 -10.81 -6.55
C ILE A 7 -12.31 -11.31 -6.20
N ALA A 8 -13.30 -10.40 -6.15
CA ALA A 8 -14.67 -10.72 -5.77
C ALA A 8 -15.40 -11.59 -6.81
N ASP A 9 -15.12 -11.41 -8.10
CA ASP A 9 -15.70 -12.24 -9.18
C ASP A 9 -14.93 -13.56 -9.40
N GLY A 10 -13.85 -13.80 -8.64
CA GLY A 10 -13.06 -15.03 -8.68
C GLY A 10 -12.09 -15.15 -9.86
N THR A 11 -11.91 -14.09 -10.67
CA THR A 11 -10.96 -14.10 -11.79
C THR A 11 -9.51 -14.29 -11.32
N VAL A 12 -9.15 -13.72 -10.16
CA VAL A 12 -7.83 -13.86 -9.54
C VAL A 12 -7.99 -13.95 -8.02
N LYS A 13 -7.08 -14.63 -7.33
CA LYS A 13 -7.04 -14.61 -5.85
C LYS A 13 -6.15 -13.47 -5.37
N ARG A 14 -6.23 -13.13 -4.08
CA ARG A 14 -5.37 -12.07 -3.51
C ARG A 14 -3.91 -12.47 -3.60
N GLU A 15 -3.58 -13.72 -3.33
CA GLU A 15 -2.22 -14.28 -3.38
C GLU A 15 -1.61 -14.32 -4.80
N ASP A 16 -2.42 -14.23 -5.86
CA ASP A 16 -1.94 -14.18 -7.24
C ASP A 16 -1.42 -12.79 -7.64
N ILE A 17 -1.60 -11.78 -6.78
CA ILE A 17 -1.30 -10.38 -7.08
C ILE A 17 -0.14 -9.90 -6.22
N PHE A 18 0.95 -9.51 -6.86
CA PHE A 18 2.04 -8.81 -6.19
C PHE A 18 1.76 -7.31 -6.11
N CYS A 19 1.42 -6.79 -4.93
CA CYS A 19 1.10 -5.39 -4.72
C CYS A 19 2.24 -4.64 -4.03
N THR A 20 2.76 -3.59 -4.69
CA THR A 20 3.78 -2.69 -4.12
C THR A 20 3.18 -1.34 -3.77
N SER A 21 3.44 -0.86 -2.55
CA SER A 21 3.14 0.53 -2.13
C SER A 21 4.43 1.27 -1.76
N LYS A 22 4.36 2.61 -1.67
CA LYS A 22 5.53 3.45 -1.38
C LYS A 22 5.21 4.52 -0.32
N LEU A 23 6.08 4.68 0.66
CA LEU A 23 6.06 5.75 1.65
C LEU A 23 6.41 7.08 0.98
N TRP A 24 5.50 8.04 1.07
CA TRP A 24 5.72 9.39 0.53
C TRP A 24 6.64 10.22 1.44
N CYS A 25 7.34 11.20 0.86
CA CYS A 25 8.39 11.98 1.54
C CYS A 25 7.91 12.74 2.78
N THR A 26 6.61 13.06 2.87
CA THR A 26 6.02 13.76 4.04
C THR A 26 5.86 12.87 5.27
N PHE A 27 5.98 11.54 5.11
CA PHE A 27 5.73 10.56 6.17
C PHE A 27 7.00 9.81 6.59
N HIS A 28 8.18 10.38 6.33
CA HIS A 28 9.47 9.76 6.70
C HIS A 28 9.76 9.78 8.21
N ARG A 29 9.03 10.56 9.00
CA ARG A 29 9.13 10.49 10.46
C ARG A 29 8.63 9.13 10.92
N GLN A 30 9.38 8.46 11.79
CA GLN A 30 9.14 7.09 12.21
C GLN A 30 7.70 6.89 12.72
N GLU A 31 7.19 7.83 13.52
CA GLU A 31 5.85 7.81 14.09
C GLU A 31 4.73 7.94 13.03
N LEU A 32 5.05 8.43 11.83
CA LEU A 32 4.11 8.60 10.72
C LEU A 32 4.13 7.44 9.72
N VAL A 33 5.15 6.59 9.75
CA VAL A 33 5.32 5.50 8.77
C VAL A 33 4.15 4.52 8.83
N GLN A 34 3.80 4.05 10.03
CA GLN A 34 2.73 3.09 10.24
C GLN A 34 1.37 3.65 9.80
N SER A 35 1.03 4.86 10.24
CA SER A 35 -0.26 5.48 9.88
C SER A 35 -0.38 5.74 8.37
N SER A 36 0.72 6.05 7.69
CA SER A 36 0.76 6.16 6.22
C SER A 36 0.51 4.82 5.53
N LEU A 37 1.10 3.73 6.03
CA LEU A 37 0.87 2.39 5.50
C LEU A 37 -0.58 1.95 5.74
N GLU A 38 -1.10 2.09 6.95
CA GLU A 38 -2.50 1.77 7.30
C GLU A 38 -3.49 2.55 6.44
N ARG A 39 -3.22 3.84 6.19
CA ARG A 39 -4.02 4.66 5.27
C ARG A 39 -3.99 4.10 3.84
N SER A 40 -2.84 3.61 3.39
CA SER A 40 -2.69 3.02 2.05
C SER A 40 -3.46 1.70 1.95
N LEU A 41 -3.32 0.83 2.94
CA LEU A 41 -4.06 -0.43 3.07
C LEU A 41 -5.57 -0.21 3.07
N LYS A 42 -6.06 0.75 3.88
CA LYS A 42 -7.48 1.12 3.93
C LYS A 42 -8.01 1.62 2.57
N LYS A 43 -7.23 2.44 1.85
CA LYS A 43 -7.60 2.93 0.51
C LYS A 43 -7.63 1.81 -0.53
N LEU A 44 -6.72 0.84 -0.42
CA LEU A 44 -6.64 -0.31 -1.31
C LEU A 44 -7.66 -1.41 -0.94
N HIS A 45 -8.22 -1.36 0.27
CA HIS A 45 -9.02 -2.43 0.89
C HIS A 45 -8.23 -3.75 1.01
N PHE A 46 -6.94 -3.64 1.34
CA PHE A 46 -6.05 -4.77 1.51
C PHE A 46 -5.61 -4.85 2.97
N ASP A 47 -5.36 -6.07 3.46
CA ASP A 47 -4.79 -6.29 4.79
C ASP A 47 -3.25 -6.20 4.79
N TYR A 48 -2.63 -6.40 3.62
CA TYR A 48 -1.18 -6.33 3.44
C TYR A 48 -0.78 -5.90 2.02
N VAL A 49 0.46 -5.42 1.89
CA VAL A 49 1.18 -5.27 0.61
C VAL A 49 2.38 -6.18 0.62
N ASP A 50 2.74 -6.67 -0.56
CA ASP A 50 3.85 -7.61 -0.74
C ASP A 50 5.21 -6.89 -0.65
N LEU A 51 5.24 -5.60 -1.00
CA LEU A 51 6.43 -4.76 -0.90
C LEU A 51 6.05 -3.32 -0.51
N TYR A 52 6.82 -2.75 0.42
CA TYR A 52 6.69 -1.35 0.82
C TYR A 52 8.06 -0.64 0.74
N LEU A 53 8.13 0.42 -0.07
CA LEU A 53 9.38 1.12 -0.38
C LEU A 53 9.36 2.57 0.11
N ILE A 54 10.53 3.13 0.39
CA ILE A 54 10.71 4.59 0.47
C ILE A 54 10.63 5.14 -0.95
N HIS A 55 9.71 6.07 -1.24
CA HIS A 55 9.53 6.57 -2.60
C HIS A 55 10.73 7.37 -3.09
N TYR A 56 11.29 8.23 -2.23
CA TYR A 56 12.48 9.03 -2.54
C TYR A 56 13.40 9.13 -1.33
N PRO A 57 14.72 9.26 -1.48
CA PRO A 57 15.67 9.34 -0.38
C PRO A 57 15.78 10.75 0.24
N PHE A 58 14.67 11.49 0.34
CA PHE A 58 14.61 12.79 1.02
C PHE A 58 13.25 13.01 1.69
N SER A 59 13.23 13.84 2.73
CA SER A 59 12.02 14.15 3.50
C SER A 59 11.45 15.51 3.10
N MET A 60 10.13 15.59 2.93
CA MET A 60 9.40 16.86 2.75
C MET A 60 8.76 17.26 4.08
N LYS A 61 8.81 18.55 4.39
CA LYS A 61 8.17 19.11 5.60
C LYS A 61 6.66 19.28 5.39
#